data_AF-A0ABD7X4U1-F1
#
_entry.id   AF-A0ABD7X4U1-F1
#
_cell.length_a   1.000
_cell.length_b   1.000
_cell.length_c   1.000
_cell.angle_alpha   90.00
_cell.angle_beta   90.00
_cell.angle_gamma   90.00
#
_symmetry.space_group_name_H-M   'P 1'
#
loop_
_entity.id
_entity.type
_entity.pdbx_description
1 polymer ?
#
loop_
_entity_poly.entity_id
_entity_poly.type
_entity_poly.pdbx_seq_one_letter_code
_entity_poly.pdbx_strand_id
1 'polypeptide(L)' 'MVNENRLSDDRFPMLMDKKTVAEYLGVSKSSIDVFLLNENLSAAAFEPSKLKRNFFIKTKVNKWLEEL' A
#
# COMPACT_ATOMS: atom_id res chain seq x y z
N MET A 1 -20.54 12.05 4.14
CA MET A 1 -21.18 11.10 3.21
C MET A 1 -20.07 10.23 2.65
N VAL A 2 -20.08 8.94 3.00
CA VAL A 2 -19.12 7.96 2.49
C VAL A 2 -19.42 7.78 1.00
N ASN A 3 -18.41 7.93 0.14
CA ASN A 3 -18.52 7.82 -1.32
C ASN A 3 -19.38 6.61 -1.74
N GLU A 4 -20.64 6.84 -2.09
CA GLU A 4 -21.63 5.79 -2.39
C GLU A 4 -21.32 5.06 -3.71
N ASN A 5 -20.28 5.45 -4.45
CA ASN A 5 -19.88 4.83 -5.71
C ASN A 5 -18.38 4.51 -5.77
N ARG A 6 -17.76 4.08 -4.65
CA ARG A 6 -16.42 3.51 -4.75
C ARG A 6 -16.52 2.15 -5.46
N LEU A 7 -15.96 2.06 -6.66
CA LEU A 7 -15.92 0.83 -7.43
C LEU A 7 -15.09 -0.24 -6.68
N SER A 8 -15.40 -1.52 -6.91
CA SER A 8 -14.71 -2.64 -6.25
C SER A 8 -13.19 -2.53 -6.40
N ASP A 9 -12.46 -2.78 -5.30
CA ASP A 9 -11.00 -2.82 -5.26
C ASP A 9 -10.40 -3.84 -6.24
N ASP A 10 -11.15 -4.88 -6.60
CA ASP A 10 -10.71 -5.88 -7.58
C ASP A 10 -10.53 -5.28 -8.97
N ARG A 11 -11.30 -4.25 -9.30
CA ARG A 11 -11.25 -3.54 -10.59
C ARG A 11 -10.55 -2.19 -10.49
N PHE A 12 -10.64 -1.53 -9.34
CA PHE A 12 -10.11 -0.19 -9.07
C PHE A 12 -9.38 -0.19 -7.73
N PRO A 13 -8.19 -0.79 -7.67
CA PRO A 13 -7.45 -0.92 -6.43
C PRO A 13 -7.16 0.44 -5.83
N MET A 14 -7.47 0.59 -4.54
CA MET A 14 -7.05 1.78 -3.80
C MET A 14 -5.53 1.82 -3.69
N LEU A 15 -4.94 2.87 -4.26
CA LEU A 15 -3.52 3.14 -4.19
C LEU A 15 -3.20 3.98 -2.96
N MET A 16 -2.15 3.60 -2.26
CA MET A 16 -1.60 4.30 -1.11
C MET A 16 -0.16 4.70 -1.44
N ASP A 17 0.20 5.96 -1.23
CA ASP A 17 1.62 6.31 -1.24
C ASP A 17 2.28 5.83 0.06
N LYS A 18 3.62 5.90 0.13
CA LYS A 18 4.38 5.48 1.32
C LYS A 18 3.93 6.20 2.61
N LYS A 19 3.52 7.47 2.53
CA LYS A 19 3.01 8.21 3.70
C LYS A 19 1.69 7.59 4.16
N THR A 20 0.77 7.37 3.23
CA THR A 20 -0.54 6.77 3.52
C THR A 20 -0.39 5.36 4.08
N VAL A 21 0.54 4.53 3.58
CA VAL A 21 0.80 3.20 4.16
C VAL A 21 1.30 3.32 5.60
N ALA A 22 2.25 4.21 5.87
CA ALA A 22 2.76 4.42 7.22
C ALA A 22 1.65 4.84 8.20
N GLU A 23 0.79 5.78 7.78
CA GLU A 23 -0.38 6.21 8.56
C GLU A 23 -1.40 5.07 8.74
N TYR A 24 -1.65 4.29 7.69
CA TYR A 24 -2.58 3.16 7.71
C TYR A 24 -2.14 2.05 8.68
N LEU A 25 -0.83 1.77 8.73
CA LEU A 25 -0.24 0.77 9.61
C LEU A 25 0.04 1.29 11.03
N GLY A 26 -0.11 2.60 11.27
CA GLY A 26 0.23 3.22 12.56
C GLY A 26 1.73 3.22 12.87
N VAL A 27 2.60 3.26 11.83
CA VAL A 27 4.06 3.21 11.97
C VAL A 27 4.75 4.43 11.37
N SER A 28 6.06 4.55 11.59
CA SER A 28 6.88 5.58 10.95
C SER A 28 7.09 5.31 9.46
N LYS A 29 7.32 6.36 8.66
CA LYS A 29 7.68 6.20 7.24
C LYS A 29 8.96 5.37 7.04
N SER A 30 9.92 5.47 7.96
CA SER A 30 11.15 4.67 7.93
C SER A 30 10.89 3.19 8.18
N SER A 31 9.88 2.85 8.98
CA SER A 31 9.47 1.45 9.18
C SER A 31 9.03 0.81 7.86
N ILE A 32 8.39 1.57 6.97
CA ILE A 32 8.01 1.08 5.64
C ILE A 32 9.22 0.68 4.80
N ASP A 33 10.35 1.40 4.90
CA ASP A 33 11.58 0.98 4.21
C ASP A 33 12.12 -0.34 4.76
N VAL A 34 12.03 -0.53 6.08
CA VAL A 34 12.44 -1.79 6.72
C VAL A 34 11.54 -2.94 6.25
N PHE A 35 10.23 -2.74 6.19
CA PHE A 35 9.28 -3.76 5.72
C PHE A 35 9.47 -4.10 4.24
N LEU A 36 9.79 -3.11 3.41
CA LEU A 36 10.14 -3.32 2.01
C LEU A 36 11.37 -4.21 1.83
N LEU A 37 12.36 -4.06 2.71
CA LEU A 37 13.64 -4.78 2.63
C LEU A 37 13.58 -6.17 3.26
N ASN A 38 12.83 -6.34 4.36
CA ASN A 38 12.95 -7.53 5.22
C ASN A 38 11.66 -8.33 5.36
N GLU A 39 10.50 -7.76 5.04
CA GLU A 39 9.20 -8.38 5.36
C GLU A 39 8.32 -8.60 4.13
N ASN A 40 8.88 -8.65 2.91
CA ASN A 40 8.12 -8.93 1.66
C ASN A 40 6.99 -7.94 1.32
N LEU A 41 6.92 -6.78 1.98
CA LEU A 41 5.95 -5.71 1.64
C LEU A 41 6.11 -5.22 0.19
N SER A 42 7.28 -5.44 -0.42
CA SER A 42 7.57 -5.13 -1.82
C SER A 42 6.58 -5.78 -2.80
N ALA A 43 5.95 -6.92 -2.46
CA ALA A 43 4.91 -7.56 -3.28
C ALA A 43 3.62 -6.71 -3.40
N ALA A 44 3.37 -5.86 -2.41
CA ALA A 44 2.27 -4.91 -2.40
C ALA A 44 2.60 -3.58 -3.10
N ALA A 45 3.89 -3.31 -3.35
CA ALA A 45 4.38 -2.10 -3.98
C ALA A 45 4.37 -2.21 -5.52
N PHE A 46 4.25 -1.08 -6.20
CA PHE A 46 4.53 -0.94 -7.61
C PHE A 46 5.08 0.47 -7.90
N GLU A 47 5.97 0.55 -8.89
CA GLU A 47 6.55 1.80 -9.33
C GLU A 47 6.08 2.12 -10.77
N PRO A 48 5.15 3.08 -10.95
CA PRO A 48 4.82 3.56 -12.28
C PRO A 48 6.03 4.27 -12.88
N SER A 49 6.45 3.81 -14.06
CA SER A 49 7.63 4.30 -14.81
C SER A 49 7.68 5.82 -15.00
N LYS A 50 6.53 6.50 -15.00
CA LYS A 50 6.41 7.96 -15.18
C LYS A 50 6.48 8.77 -13.89
N LEU A 51 6.27 8.15 -12.73
CA LEU A 51 6.04 8.88 -11.47
C LEU A 51 7.21 8.81 -10.48
N LYS A 52 8.25 7.98 -10.74
CA LYS A 52 9.46 7.84 -9.91
C LYS A 52 9.18 7.74 -8.40
N ARG A 53 8.06 7.10 -8.03
CA ARG A 53 7.64 6.92 -6.65
C ARG A 53 6.85 5.64 -6.51
N ASN A 54 7.00 4.99 -5.36
CA ASN A 54 6.31 3.75 -5.04
C ASN A 54 4.88 4.03 -4.57
N PHE A 55 3.96 3.26 -5.11
CA PHE A 55 2.59 3.17 -4.65
C PHE A 55 2.31 1.74 -4.17
N PHE A 56 1.35 1.60 -3.29
CA PHE A 56 0.98 0.34 -2.67
C PHE A 56 -0.49 0.08 -2.89
N ILE A 57 -0.83 -1.17 -3.21
CA ILE A 57 -2.22 -1.58 -3.40
C ILE A 57 -2.77 -2.01 -2.03
N LYS A 58 -3.81 -1.32 -1.53
CA LYS A 58 -4.37 -1.58 -0.19
C LYS A 58 -4.71 -3.05 0.06
N THR A 59 -5.36 -3.72 -0.89
CA THR A 59 -5.71 -5.14 -0.75
C THR A 59 -4.49 -6.05 -0.65
N LYS A 60 -3.38 -5.72 -1.31
CA LYS A 60 -2.13 -6.46 -1.17
C LYS A 60 -1.43 -6.18 0.15
N VAL A 61 -1.49 -4.94 0.65
CA VAL A 61 -1.00 -4.60 2.00
C VAL A 61 -1.79 -5.37 3.05
N ASN A 62 -3.11 -5.49 2.90
CA ASN A 62 -3.93 -6.28 3.82
C ASN A 62 -3.57 -7.78 3.77
N LYS A 63 -3.39 -8.36 2.58
CA LYS A 63 -2.95 -9.76 2.46
C LYS A 63 -1.59 -9.99 3.12
N TRP A 64 -0.67 -9.06 2.92
CA TRP A 64 0.62 -9.10 3.59
C TRP A 64 0.48 -9.09 5.12
N LEU A 65 -0.42 -8.27 5.68
CA LEU A 65 -0.71 -8.27 7.12
C LEU A 65 -1.31 -9.58 7.64
N GLU A 66 -2.07 -10.30 6.80
CA GLU A 66 -2.63 -11.62 7.15
C GLU A 66 -1.57 -12.73 7.12
N GLU A 67 -0.44 -12.51 6.45
CA GLU A 67 0.66 -13.47 6.30
C GLU A 67 1.83 -13.23 7.28
N LEU A 68 1.79 -12.14 8.06
CA LEU A 68 2.72 -11.82 9.16
C LEU A 68 2.47 -12.72 10.38
#